data_AF-A0A8B6DP25-F1
#
_entry.id   AF-A0A8B6DP25-F1
#
_cell.length_a   1.000
_cell.length_b   1.000
_cell.length_c   1.000
_cell.angle_alpha   90.00
_cell.angle_beta   90.00
_cell.angle_gamma   90.00
#
_symmetry.space_group_name_H-M   'P 1'
#
loop_
_entity.id
_entity.type
_entity.pdbx_description
1 polymer ?
#
loop_
_entity_poly.entity_id
_entity_poly.type
_entity_poly.pdbx_seq_one_letter_code
_entity_poly.pdbx_strand_id
1 'polypeptide(L)'
;MLMTNEIFQNIRLSSGQAIEDFYCNLVEKAQILSKPEHEVLSKFINGLPDKMAFFVRAGNPTTLQAALTSSKMAEACGYRTEAISTQAIKSETKAVTDSKTEIDDLKDQIKTLTSMVANITVKTNDNQRPNYRRQDYRQGSNYPPRQDSRECYGCRGQGHIHRDCNWTETGPPNKSATCQLCSQQGHTAQFCKTLQQFQSGKG
;
A
#
# COMPACT_ATOMS: atom_id res chain seq x y z
N MET A 1 15.60 22.05 42.32
CA MET A 1 14.69 22.74 41.38
C MET A 1 15.38 23.34 40.14
N LEU A 2 16.72 23.46 40.10
CA LEU A 2 17.45 23.93 38.91
C LEU A 2 17.52 22.88 37.79
N MET A 3 17.78 21.61 38.13
CA MET A 3 17.85 20.52 37.14
C MET A 3 16.56 20.33 36.33
N THR A 4 15.39 20.68 36.87
CA THR A 4 14.11 20.48 36.16
C THR A 4 13.87 21.53 35.08
N ASN A 5 14.39 22.76 35.24
CA ASN A 5 14.24 23.82 34.25
C ASN A 5 15.14 23.58 33.03
N GLU A 6 16.38 23.13 33.24
CA GLU A 6 17.28 22.72 32.15
C GLU A 6 16.69 21.57 31.32
N ILE A 7 16.06 20.60 31.99
CA ILE A 7 15.35 19.51 31.31
C ILE A 7 14.28 20.09 30.38
N PHE A 8 13.48 21.05 30.84
CA PHE A 8 12.44 21.71 30.02
C PHE A 8 13.03 22.45 28.81
N GLN A 9 14.15 23.15 28.99
CA GLN A 9 14.81 23.87 27.89
C GLN A 9 15.46 22.94 26.85
N ASN A 10 15.68 21.67 27.19
CA ASN A 10 16.31 20.71 26.30
C ASN A 10 15.32 19.71 25.66
N ILE A 11 14.02 19.80 25.98
CA ILE A 11 12.99 18.97 25.31
C ILE A 11 12.93 19.35 23.83
N ARG A 12 13.10 18.35 22.96
CA ARG A 12 12.98 18.44 21.51
C ARG A 12 12.35 17.16 20.96
N LEU A 13 11.73 17.25 19.79
CA LEU A 13 11.16 16.11 19.09
C LEU A 13 12.28 15.21 18.54
N SER A 14 12.22 13.93 18.87
CA SER A 14 13.16 12.94 18.33
C SER A 14 12.72 12.41 16.94
N SER A 15 13.67 11.94 16.12
CA SER A 15 13.43 11.52 14.73
C SER A 15 12.36 10.43 14.56
N GLY A 16 12.16 9.55 15.54
CA GLY A 16 11.14 8.49 15.53
C GLY A 16 9.99 8.65 16.55
N GLN A 17 9.97 9.72 17.34
CA GLN A 17 8.96 9.94 18.38
C GLN A 17 7.67 10.54 17.81
N ALA A 18 6.48 10.08 18.21
CA ALA A 18 5.24 10.72 17.76
C ALA A 18 5.15 12.18 18.26
N ILE A 19 4.54 13.07 17.47
CA ILE A 19 4.39 14.49 17.83
C ILE A 19 3.50 14.63 19.07
N GLU A 20 2.48 13.80 19.18
CA GLU A 20 1.58 13.73 20.33
C GLU A 20 2.32 13.38 21.62
N ASP A 21 3.24 12.41 21.55
CA ASP A 21 4.04 12.01 22.72
C ASP A 21 4.96 13.15 23.17
N PHE A 22 5.61 13.83 22.22
CA PHE A 22 6.41 15.02 22.50
C PHE A 22 5.58 16.14 23.12
N TYR A 23 4.38 16.40 22.57
CA TYR A 23 3.44 17.37 23.09
C TYR A 23 3.04 17.06 24.55
N CYS A 24 2.65 15.82 24.82
CA CYS A 24 2.26 15.37 26.16
C CYS A 24 3.42 15.54 27.15
N ASN A 25 4.63 15.10 26.77
CA ASN A 25 5.83 15.23 27.60
C ASN A 25 6.15 16.70 27.94
N LEU A 26 6.01 17.59 26.95
CA LEU A 26 6.26 19.01 27.11
C LEU A 26 5.26 19.67 28.06
N VAL A 27 3.96 19.38 27.89
CA VAL A 27 2.89 19.95 28.73
C VAL A 27 3.00 19.46 30.17
N GLU A 28 3.27 18.16 30.37
CA GLU A 28 3.45 17.59 31.71
C GLU A 28 4.61 18.27 32.45
N LYS A 29 5.76 18.42 31.78
CA LYS A 29 6.93 19.09 32.36
C LYS A 29 6.68 20.59 32.57
N ALA A 30 5.96 21.26 31.68
CA ALA A 30 5.57 22.65 31.84
C ALA A 30 4.68 22.85 33.07
N GLN A 31 3.73 21.94 33.30
CA GLN A 31 2.81 22.00 34.43
C GLN A 31 3.55 21.82 35.76
N ILE A 32 4.46 20.84 35.85
CA ILE A 32 5.31 20.64 37.04
C ILE A 32 6.14 21.89 37.36
N LEU A 33 6.60 22.61 36.33
CA LEU A 33 7.40 23.82 36.45
C LEU A 33 6.58 25.12 36.53
N SER A 34 5.25 25.02 36.48
CA SER A 34 4.32 26.17 36.46
C SER A 34 4.69 27.21 35.39
N LYS A 35 5.02 26.74 34.17
CA LYS A 35 5.37 27.61 33.04
C LYS A 35 4.13 28.25 32.41
N PRO A 36 4.19 29.53 32.03
CA PRO A 36 3.09 30.18 31.32
C PRO A 36 2.93 29.60 29.91
N GLU A 37 1.70 29.55 29.41
CA GLU A 37 1.37 28.90 28.12
C GLU A 37 2.20 29.44 26.94
N HIS A 38 2.48 30.75 26.91
CA HIS A 38 3.29 31.37 25.86
C HIS A 38 4.73 30.81 25.83
N GLU A 39 5.34 30.53 26.99
CA GLU A 39 6.66 29.86 27.03
C GLU A 39 6.56 28.43 26.52
N VAL A 40 5.49 27.71 26.86
CA VAL A 40 5.26 26.34 26.39
C VAL A 40 5.06 26.28 24.88
N LEU A 41 4.29 27.22 24.33
CA LEU A 41 4.06 27.36 22.89
C LEU A 41 5.38 27.65 22.15
N SER A 42 6.14 28.64 22.60
CA SER A 42 7.45 28.95 22.04
C SER A 42 8.38 27.74 22.12
N LYS A 43 8.37 27.04 23.26
CA LYS A 43 9.20 25.85 23.47
C LYS A 43 8.80 24.69 22.56
N PHE A 44 7.50 24.47 22.36
CA PHE A 44 6.98 23.45 21.46
C PHE A 44 7.49 23.69 20.04
N ILE A 45 7.29 24.91 19.51
CA ILE A 45 7.72 25.28 18.15
C ILE A 45 9.24 25.16 17.99
N ASN A 46 10.01 25.62 18.98
CA ASN A 46 11.48 25.55 18.96
C ASN A 46 12.03 24.14 19.19
N GLY A 47 11.21 23.22 19.70
CA GLY A 47 11.57 21.82 19.88
C GLY A 47 11.34 20.97 18.64
N LEU A 48 10.65 21.49 17.61
CA LEU A 48 10.42 20.80 16.35
C LEU A 48 11.64 20.90 15.41
N PRO A 49 11.78 19.99 14.42
CA PRO A 49 12.74 20.13 13.33
C PRO A 49 12.56 21.45 12.57
N ASP A 50 13.64 22.06 12.08
CA ASP A 50 13.65 23.42 11.53
C ASP A 50 12.59 23.65 10.45
N LYS A 51 12.41 22.68 9.54
CA LYS A 51 11.42 22.74 8.45
C LYS A 51 9.98 22.71 8.96
N MET A 52 9.70 21.85 9.93
CA MET A 52 8.39 21.81 10.60
C MET A 52 8.16 23.07 11.41
N ALA A 53 9.16 23.51 12.18
CA ALA A 53 9.08 24.72 12.99
C ALA A 53 8.81 25.95 12.10
N PHE A 54 9.45 26.05 10.93
CA PHE A 54 9.18 27.07 9.94
C PHE A 54 7.72 27.02 9.44
N PHE A 55 7.25 25.82 9.04
CA PHE A 55 5.86 25.63 8.58
C PHE A 55 4.84 26.06 9.66
N VAL A 56 5.07 25.63 10.90
CA VAL A 56 4.19 25.96 12.02
C VAL A 56 4.22 27.46 12.32
N ARG A 57 5.40 28.10 12.31
CA ARG A 57 5.53 29.56 12.49
C ARG A 57 4.81 30.33 11.38
N ALA A 58 4.84 29.85 10.14
CA ALA A 58 4.12 30.48 9.03
C ALA A 58 2.60 30.51 9.24
N GLY A 59 2.06 29.57 10.03
CA GLY A 59 0.66 29.56 10.45
C GLY A 59 0.30 30.53 11.58
N ASN A 60 1.28 31.26 12.16
CA ASN A 60 1.10 32.19 13.28
C ASN A 60 0.18 31.66 14.41
N PRO A 61 0.47 30.49 15.00
CA PRO A 61 -0.38 29.91 16.03
C PRO A 61 -0.37 30.77 17.30
N THR A 62 -1.57 31.08 17.81
CA THR A 62 -1.75 31.81 19.08
C THR A 62 -2.01 30.90 20.27
N THR A 63 -2.36 29.63 20.02
CA THR A 63 -2.64 28.63 21.05
C THR A 63 -1.77 27.40 20.86
N LEU A 64 -1.52 26.67 21.96
CA LEU A 64 -0.72 25.45 21.92
C LEU A 64 -1.36 24.38 21.02
N GLN A 65 -2.69 24.29 21.01
CA GLN A 65 -3.44 23.36 20.15
C GLN A 65 -3.34 23.73 18.67
N ALA A 66 -3.39 25.02 18.31
CA ALA A 66 -3.21 25.44 16.92
C ALA A 66 -1.81 25.06 16.39
N ALA A 67 -0.78 25.20 17.23
CA ALA A 67 0.57 24.74 16.89
C ALA A 67 0.65 23.22 16.73
N LEU A 68 -0.02 22.45 17.59
CA LEU A 68 -0.09 20.99 17.48
C LEU A 68 -0.74 20.56 16.16
N THR A 69 -1.91 21.10 15.82
CA THR A 69 -2.61 20.81 14.56
C THR A 69 -1.74 21.13 13.35
N SER A 70 -1.08 22.30 13.36
CA SER A 70 -0.15 22.71 12.30
C SER A 70 1.06 21.78 12.19
N SER A 71 1.53 21.24 13.32
CA SER A 71 2.64 20.28 13.36
C SER A 71 2.24 18.93 12.78
N LYS A 72 1.02 18.45 13.09
CA LYS A 72 0.45 17.23 12.48
C LYS A 72 0.29 17.38 10.97
N MET A 73 -0.16 18.55 10.52
CA MET A 73 -0.21 18.87 9.09
C MET A 73 1.19 18.87 8.47
N ALA A 74 2.18 19.48 9.13
CA ALA A 74 3.56 19.47 8.65
C ALA A 74 4.11 18.04 8.52
N GLU A 75 3.79 17.15 9.46
CA GLU A 75 4.18 15.73 9.39
C GLU A 75 3.50 15.01 8.24
N ALA A 76 2.18 15.20 8.07
CA ALA A 76 1.43 14.62 6.96
C ALA A 76 1.95 15.10 5.59
N CYS A 77 2.43 16.35 5.52
CA CYS A 77 3.05 16.92 4.33
C CYS A 77 4.53 16.56 4.18
N GLY A 78 5.12 15.76 5.09
CA GLY A 78 6.50 15.28 4.98
C GLY A 78 7.58 16.26 5.43
N TYR A 79 7.25 17.32 6.16
CA TYR A 79 8.24 18.30 6.66
C TYR A 79 9.14 17.76 7.78
N ARG A 80 8.86 16.54 8.28
CA ARG A 80 9.58 15.91 9.39
C ARG A 80 11.02 15.50 9.03
N THR A 81 11.28 15.17 7.78
CA THR A 81 12.61 14.76 7.34
C THR A 81 13.42 15.97 6.90
N GLU A 82 14.68 16.03 7.32
CA GLU A 82 15.62 17.03 6.79
C GLU A 82 15.91 16.83 5.29
N ALA A 83 15.39 15.77 4.68
CA ALA A 83 15.41 15.53 3.25
C ALA A 83 14.43 16.46 2.50
N ILE A 84 14.79 17.74 2.36
CA ILE A 84 14.48 18.46 1.12
C ILE A 84 15.79 18.49 0.37
N SER A 85 16.05 17.40 -0.37
CA SER A 85 16.80 17.52 -1.61
C SER A 85 15.75 17.71 -2.70
N THR A 86 15.55 18.96 -3.09
CA THR A 86 15.14 19.48 -4.40
C THR A 86 14.79 18.44 -5.49
N GLN A 87 13.70 17.70 -5.34
CA GLN A 87 13.18 16.79 -6.39
C GLN A 87 11.70 16.97 -6.71
N ALA A 88 11.16 18.18 -6.44
CA ALA A 88 9.92 18.60 -7.08
C ALA A 88 10.16 19.34 -8.42
N ILE A 89 11.42 19.61 -8.81
CA ILE A 89 11.75 20.24 -10.08
C ILE A 89 13.01 19.59 -10.66
N LYS A 90 12.80 18.59 -11.54
CA LYS A 90 13.73 18.05 -12.56
C LYS A 90 14.90 17.18 -12.06
N SER A 91 14.71 15.87 -12.23
CA SER A 91 15.67 14.94 -12.86
C SER A 91 17.03 14.64 -12.20
N GLU A 92 17.20 13.37 -11.83
CA GLU A 92 18.41 12.53 -12.00
C GLU A 92 19.60 12.55 -11.01
N THR A 93 19.70 11.43 -10.28
CA THR A 93 20.89 10.58 -10.03
C THR A 93 22.03 11.05 -9.12
N LYS A 94 22.28 10.31 -8.03
CA LYS A 94 23.57 9.56 -7.82
C LYS A 94 23.76 8.78 -6.50
N ALA A 95 22.86 8.86 -5.51
CA ALA A 95 23.07 8.16 -4.22
C ALA A 95 21.99 7.11 -3.87
N VAL A 96 21.28 6.60 -4.88
CA VAL A 96 20.26 5.51 -4.75
C VAL A 96 20.79 4.21 -5.37
N THR A 97 22.07 4.17 -5.77
CA THR A 97 22.61 3.11 -6.64
C THR A 97 22.70 1.76 -5.96
N ASP A 98 23.04 1.66 -4.67
CA ASP A 98 23.43 0.35 -4.11
C ASP A 98 22.24 -0.54 -3.71
N SER A 99 21.20 0.03 -3.09
CA SER A 99 20.02 -0.77 -2.69
C SER A 99 19.06 -1.07 -3.85
N LYS A 100 19.12 -0.28 -4.94
CA LYS A 100 18.32 -0.53 -6.14
C LYS A 100 18.95 -1.61 -7.01
N THR A 101 20.28 -1.68 -7.10
CA THR A 101 20.97 -2.77 -7.79
C THR A 101 20.74 -4.11 -7.11
N GLU A 102 20.70 -4.17 -5.78
CA GLU A 102 20.37 -5.41 -5.06
C GLU A 102 18.93 -5.87 -5.31
N ILE A 103 17.97 -4.94 -5.33
CA ILE A 103 16.56 -5.27 -5.61
C ILE A 103 16.36 -5.71 -7.07
N ASP A 104 17.07 -5.09 -8.01
CA ASP A 104 16.98 -5.45 -9.43
C ASP A 104 17.74 -6.76 -9.73
N ASP A 105 18.89 -7.02 -9.10
CA ASP A 105 19.59 -8.31 -9.16
C ASP A 105 18.75 -9.45 -8.55
N LEU A 106 18.11 -9.20 -7.39
CA LEU A 106 17.18 -10.16 -6.79
C LEU A 106 15.98 -10.45 -7.70
N LYS A 107 15.44 -9.45 -8.41
CA LYS A 107 14.37 -9.67 -9.39
C LYS A 107 14.81 -10.53 -10.57
N ASP A 108 16.02 -10.33 -11.06
CA ASP A 108 16.53 -11.11 -12.19
C ASP A 108 16.93 -12.54 -11.76
N GLN A 109 17.41 -12.72 -10.54
CA GLN A 109 17.57 -14.05 -9.93
C GLN A 109 16.22 -14.77 -9.78
N ILE A 110 15.17 -14.07 -9.33
CA ILE A 110 13.81 -14.63 -9.21
C ILE A 110 13.25 -15.04 -10.58
N LYS A 111 13.43 -14.23 -11.63
CA LYS A 111 13.02 -14.60 -13.00
C LYS A 111 13.78 -15.82 -13.52
N THR A 112 15.07 -15.90 -13.24
CA THR A 112 15.94 -17.01 -13.64
C THR A 112 15.52 -18.31 -12.95
N LEU A 113 15.26 -18.26 -11.64
CA LEU A 113 14.74 -19.40 -10.88
C LEU A 113 13.36 -19.84 -11.40
N THR A 114 12.48 -18.88 -11.71
CA THR A 114 11.15 -19.18 -12.26
C THR A 114 11.24 -19.93 -13.59
N SER A 115 12.18 -19.55 -14.46
CA SER A 115 12.40 -20.22 -15.75
C SER A 115 13.11 -21.58 -15.60
N MET A 116 14.00 -21.74 -14.62
CA MET A 116 14.58 -23.06 -14.29
C MET A 116 13.52 -24.03 -13.75
N VAL A 117 12.62 -23.57 -12.87
CA VAL A 117 11.51 -24.38 -12.34
C VAL A 117 10.54 -24.76 -13.46
N ALA A 118 10.19 -23.83 -14.35
CA ALA A 118 9.35 -24.14 -15.52
C ALA A 118 9.96 -25.25 -16.40
N ASN A 119 11.28 -25.22 -16.63
CA ASN A 119 11.97 -26.25 -17.39
C ASN A 119 12.03 -27.61 -16.67
N ILE A 120 12.11 -27.62 -15.33
CA ILE A 120 12.03 -28.86 -14.54
C ILE A 120 10.62 -29.45 -14.61
N THR A 121 9.57 -28.62 -14.49
CA THR A 121 8.17 -29.05 -14.62
C THR A 121 7.86 -29.63 -16.00
N VAL A 122 8.50 -29.12 -17.06
CA VAL A 122 8.37 -29.67 -18.42
C VAL A 122 9.14 -30.98 -18.56
N LYS A 123 10.38 -31.08 -18.05
CA LYS A 123 11.18 -32.32 -18.14
C LYS A 123 10.61 -33.49 -17.33
N THR A 124 9.84 -33.24 -16.27
CA THR A 124 9.11 -34.30 -15.53
C THR A 124 7.93 -34.89 -16.30
N ASN A 125 7.47 -34.27 -17.39
CA ASN A 125 6.36 -34.77 -18.21
C ASN A 125 6.79 -35.62 -19.43
N ASP A 126 8.08 -35.64 -19.77
CA ASP A 126 8.62 -36.39 -20.92
C ASP A 126 9.30 -37.71 -20.53
N ASN A 127 8.87 -38.34 -19.42
CA ASN A 127 9.19 -39.75 -19.19
C ASN A 127 8.22 -40.61 -20.02
N GLN A 128 8.67 -40.91 -21.24
CA GLN A 128 8.09 -41.90 -22.14
C GLN A 128 7.79 -43.20 -21.38
N ARG A 129 6.50 -43.52 -21.19
CA ARG A 129 6.04 -44.90 -21.11
C ARG A 129 5.18 -45.18 -22.34
N PRO A 130 5.54 -46.17 -23.17
CA PRO A 130 4.77 -46.48 -24.36
C PRO A 130 3.46 -47.18 -23.99
N ASN A 131 2.38 -46.56 -24.46
CA ASN A 131 1.21 -47.15 -25.10
C ASN A 131 0.90 -48.63 -24.81
N TYR A 132 -0.10 -48.87 -23.94
CA TYR A 132 -1.08 -49.92 -24.17
C TYR A 132 -2.49 -49.45 -23.76
N ARG A 133 -3.30 -49.19 -24.79
CA ARG A 133 -4.71 -49.61 -24.90
C ARG A 133 -5.75 -48.87 -24.03
N ARG A 134 -6.53 -47.99 -24.69
CA ARG A 134 -7.96 -48.24 -24.96
C ARG A 134 -8.50 -47.25 -25.99
N GLN A 135 -9.11 -47.81 -27.04
CA GLN A 135 -10.12 -47.16 -27.86
C GLN A 135 -11.18 -46.52 -26.96
N ASP A 136 -11.63 -45.32 -27.29
CA ASP A 136 -13.06 -45.10 -27.54
C ASP A 136 -13.30 -43.83 -28.36
N TYR A 137 -14.27 -43.96 -29.25
CA TYR A 137 -14.62 -43.08 -30.35
C TYR A 137 -15.13 -41.70 -29.92
N ARG A 138 -14.59 -40.62 -30.50
CA ARG A 138 -15.32 -39.61 -31.32
C ARG A 138 -14.54 -38.30 -31.43
N GLN A 139 -14.09 -38.02 -32.66
CA GLN A 139 -14.02 -36.73 -33.36
C GLN A 139 -13.62 -35.51 -32.50
N GLY A 140 -12.45 -34.92 -32.66
CA GLY A 140 -11.96 -34.38 -33.93
C GLY A 140 -12.33 -32.91 -34.07
N SER A 141 -11.62 -32.02 -33.37
CA SER A 141 -11.25 -30.70 -33.91
C SER A 141 -10.10 -30.10 -33.12
N ASN A 142 -8.93 -30.06 -33.78
CA ASN A 142 -7.79 -29.25 -33.38
C ASN A 142 -8.13 -27.78 -33.68
N TYR A 143 -8.50 -27.01 -32.66
CA TYR A 143 -8.37 -25.57 -32.68
C TYR A 143 -7.60 -25.14 -31.42
N PRO A 144 -6.58 -24.27 -31.52
CA PRO A 144 -5.91 -23.72 -30.35
C PRO A 144 -6.97 -23.02 -29.47
N PRO A 145 -6.84 -23.05 -28.13
CA PRO A 145 -7.77 -22.32 -27.29
C PRO A 145 -7.63 -20.84 -27.63
N ARG A 146 -8.60 -20.28 -28.37
CA ARG A 146 -8.81 -18.84 -28.43
C ARG A 146 -9.25 -18.40 -27.04
N GLN A 147 -8.27 -18.20 -26.16
CA GLN A 147 -8.46 -17.74 -24.79
C GLN A 147 -9.01 -16.31 -24.72
N ASP A 148 -9.02 -15.58 -25.84
CA ASP A 148 -9.42 -14.16 -25.89
C ASP A 148 -10.82 -13.89 -26.46
N SER A 149 -11.68 -14.90 -26.65
CA SER A 149 -12.97 -14.64 -27.35
C SER A 149 -14.18 -15.45 -26.89
N ARG A 150 -14.11 -16.10 -25.72
CA ARG A 150 -15.29 -16.76 -25.16
C ARG A 150 -16.00 -15.80 -24.22
N GLU A 151 -17.07 -15.20 -24.73
CA GLU A 151 -18.03 -14.44 -23.93
C GLU A 151 -18.83 -15.42 -23.06
N CYS A 152 -18.91 -15.14 -21.77
CA CYS A 152 -19.74 -15.88 -20.84
C CYS A 152 -21.22 -15.69 -21.20
N TYR A 153 -21.94 -16.79 -21.45
CA TYR A 153 -23.36 -16.73 -21.80
C TYR A 153 -24.27 -16.20 -20.67
N GLY A 154 -23.81 -16.22 -19.42
CA GLY A 154 -24.55 -15.69 -18.27
C GLY A 154 -24.35 -14.18 -18.10
N CYS A 155 -23.12 -13.78 -17.73
CA CYS A 155 -22.81 -12.39 -17.39
C CYS A 155 -22.36 -11.54 -18.59
N ARG A 156 -22.23 -12.14 -19.80
CA ARG A 156 -21.79 -11.48 -21.03
C ARG A 156 -20.37 -10.89 -20.97
N GLY A 157 -19.57 -11.28 -19.98
CA GLY A 157 -18.17 -10.87 -19.81
C GLY A 157 -17.19 -11.76 -20.58
N GLN A 158 -15.97 -11.28 -20.79
CA GLN A 158 -14.91 -12.03 -21.48
C GLN A 158 -13.95 -12.72 -20.49
N GLY A 159 -13.17 -13.67 -20.99
CA GLY A 159 -12.11 -14.35 -20.23
C GLY A 159 -12.56 -15.54 -19.38
N HIS A 160 -13.84 -15.89 -19.38
CA HIS A 160 -14.37 -17.08 -18.70
C HIS A 160 -15.65 -17.61 -19.37
N ILE A 161 -16.01 -18.87 -19.11
CA ILE A 161 -17.25 -19.49 -19.58
C ILE A 161 -18.32 -19.51 -18.48
N HIS A 162 -19.58 -19.76 -18.85
CA HIS A 162 -20.71 -19.78 -17.91
C HIS A 162 -20.49 -20.71 -16.69
N ARG A 163 -19.78 -21.83 -16.86
CA ARG A 163 -19.45 -22.76 -15.76
C ARG A 163 -18.52 -22.17 -14.71
N ASP A 164 -17.60 -21.30 -15.12
CA ASP A 164 -16.60 -20.66 -14.25
C ASP A 164 -17.03 -19.23 -13.85
N CYS A 165 -18.29 -18.89 -14.09
CA CYS A 165 -18.84 -17.55 -13.85
C CYS A 165 -19.22 -17.36 -12.39
N ASN A 166 -18.58 -16.36 -11.77
CA ASN A 166 -18.85 -15.96 -10.39
C ASN A 166 -20.01 -14.95 -10.26
N TRP A 167 -20.84 -14.78 -11.29
CA TRP A 167 -22.03 -13.95 -11.21
C TRP A 167 -23.20 -14.70 -10.53
N THR A 168 -23.96 -14.03 -9.66
CA THR A 168 -25.11 -14.59 -8.91
C THR A 168 -26.38 -14.73 -9.73
N GLU A 169 -26.33 -14.50 -11.05
CA GLU A 169 -27.50 -14.51 -11.95
C GLU A 169 -28.63 -13.54 -11.55
N THR A 170 -28.31 -12.61 -10.65
CA THR A 170 -29.22 -11.60 -10.13
C THR A 170 -28.78 -10.26 -10.70
N GLY A 171 -29.65 -9.57 -11.44
CA GLY A 171 -29.38 -8.27 -12.05
C GLY A 171 -29.09 -8.30 -13.56
N PRO A 172 -28.86 -7.13 -14.19
CA PRO A 172 -28.51 -7.07 -15.61
C PRO A 172 -27.02 -7.38 -15.85
N PRO A 173 -26.67 -8.20 -16.86
CA PRO A 173 -25.28 -8.43 -17.25
C PRO A 173 -24.69 -7.17 -17.89
N ASN A 174 -23.53 -6.73 -17.39
CA ASN A 174 -22.85 -5.52 -17.84
C ASN A 174 -21.47 -5.87 -18.39
N LYS A 175 -21.35 -5.95 -19.73
CA LYS A 175 -20.10 -6.35 -20.41
C LYS A 175 -18.89 -5.47 -20.05
N SER A 176 -19.12 -4.18 -19.79
CA SER A 176 -18.09 -3.20 -19.41
C SER A 176 -17.75 -3.21 -17.92
N ALA A 177 -18.57 -3.85 -17.07
CA ALA A 177 -18.33 -3.90 -15.63
C ALA A 177 -17.28 -4.97 -15.31
N THR A 178 -16.27 -4.59 -14.53
CA THR A 178 -15.27 -5.52 -13.98
C THR A 178 -15.49 -5.67 -12.48
N CYS A 179 -15.70 -6.90 -12.05
CA CYS A 179 -15.93 -7.24 -10.66
C CYS A 179 -14.65 -7.07 -9.84
N GLN A 180 -14.69 -6.24 -8.80
CA GLN A 180 -13.53 -5.98 -7.93
C GLN A 180 -13.21 -7.14 -6.97
N LEU A 181 -14.09 -8.15 -6.86
CA LEU A 181 -13.90 -9.29 -5.95
C LEU A 181 -13.28 -10.50 -6.64
N CYS A 182 -13.74 -10.83 -7.85
CA CYS A 182 -13.28 -12.01 -8.60
C CYS A 182 -12.49 -11.63 -9.86
N SER A 183 -12.31 -10.34 -10.14
CA SER A 183 -11.62 -9.81 -11.34
C SER A 183 -12.21 -10.25 -12.68
N GLN A 184 -13.42 -10.84 -12.70
CA GLN A 184 -14.12 -11.20 -13.94
C GLN A 184 -14.89 -10.01 -14.51
N GLN A 185 -14.99 -9.93 -15.84
CA GLN A 185 -15.83 -8.96 -16.54
C GLN A 185 -17.28 -9.46 -16.62
N GLY A 186 -18.24 -8.56 -16.87
CA GLY A 186 -19.66 -8.90 -17.09
C GLY A 186 -20.59 -8.61 -15.90
N HIS A 187 -20.06 -8.34 -14.71
CA HIS A 187 -20.84 -8.04 -13.51
C HIS A 187 -20.07 -7.17 -12.51
N THR A 188 -20.79 -6.52 -11.59
CA THR A 188 -20.21 -5.73 -10.49
C THR A 188 -20.08 -6.59 -9.22
N ALA A 189 -19.29 -6.12 -8.25
CA ALA A 189 -19.07 -6.82 -6.97
C ALA A 189 -20.37 -7.16 -6.22
N GLN A 190 -21.41 -6.34 -6.37
CA GLN A 190 -22.72 -6.53 -5.74
C GLN A 190 -23.42 -7.83 -6.18
N PHE A 191 -23.17 -8.28 -7.42
CA PHE A 191 -23.77 -9.49 -7.99
C PHE A 191 -22.77 -10.63 -8.10
N CYS A 192 -21.73 -10.64 -7.25
CA CYS A 192 -20.69 -11.66 -7.24
C CYS A 192 -21.01 -12.76 -6.22
N LYS A 193 -20.94 -14.04 -6.62
CA LYS A 193 -21.12 -15.23 -5.78
C LYS A 193 -20.12 -15.23 -4.61
N THR A 194 -18.91 -14.72 -4.84
CA THR A 194 -17.91 -14.56 -3.78
C THR A 194 -18.40 -13.63 -2.67
N LEU A 195 -19.14 -12.55 -2.99
CA LEU A 195 -19.74 -11.66 -1.99
C LEU A 195 -20.78 -12.40 -1.13
N GLN A 196 -21.61 -13.24 -1.75
CA GLN A 196 -22.60 -14.04 -1.04
C GLN A 196 -21.95 -15.03 -0.06
N GLN A 197 -20.85 -15.68 -0.48
CA GLN A 197 -20.08 -16.57 0.38
C GLN A 197 -19.50 -15.86 1.61
N PHE A 198 -19.03 -14.62 1.45
CA PHE A 198 -18.55 -13.81 2.59
C PHE A 198 -19.67 -13.41 3.57
N GLN A 199 -20.91 -13.27 3.09
CA GLN A 199 -22.05 -12.92 3.95
C GLN A 199 -22.65 -14.14 4.66
N SER A 200 -22.61 -15.31 4.03
CA SER A 200 -23.13 -16.56 4.61
C SER A 200 -22.23 -17.19 5.67
N GLY A 201 -20.97 -16.77 5.81
CA GLY A 201 -20.03 -17.24 6.84
C GLY A 201 -20.07 -16.46 8.17
N LYS A 202 -21.04 -15.56 8.35
CA LYS A 202 -21.26 -14.78 9.58
C LYS A 202 -22.54 -15.18 10.34
N GLY A 203 -23.01 -16.41 10.13
CA GLY A 203 -24.13 -17.03 10.86
C GLY A 203 -23.64 -17.96 11.95
#